data_AF-A0A0L0F821-F1
#
_entry.id   AF-A0A0L0F821-F1
#
_cell.length_a   1.000
_cell.length_b   1.000
_cell.length_c   1.000
_cell.angle_alpha   90.00
_cell.angle_beta   90.00
_cell.angle_gamma   90.00
#
_symmetry.space_group_name_H-M   'P 1'
#
loop_
_entity.id
_entity.type
_entity.pdbx_description
1 polymer ?
#
loop_
_entity_poly.entity_id
_entity_poly.type
_entity_poly.pdbx_seq_one_letter_code
_entity_poly.pdbx_strand_id
1 'polypeptide(L)' 'QEEFSLTLDLPIGTYQYKFIVDEEWCYNPDQPQINDRSGAVNNIVEVVDEDDEFDFE' A
#
# COMPACT_ATOMS: atom_id res chain seq x y z
N GLN A 1 11.93 6.79 18.09
CA GLN A 1 10.84 6.76 17.09
C GLN A 1 10.14 5.44 17.31
N GLU A 2 8.85 5.48 17.59
CA GLU A 2 8.03 4.27 17.71
C GLU A 2 7.60 3.83 16.32
N GLU A 3 7.66 2.53 16.06
CA GLU A 3 7.21 1.94 14.81
C GLU A 3 5.72 1.61 14.93
N PHE A 4 4.94 1.96 13.91
CA PHE A 4 3.53 1.62 13.81
C PHE A 4 3.35 0.55 12.72
N SER A 5 2.80 -0.60 13.09
CA SER A 5 2.56 -1.71 12.17
C SER A 5 1.13 -2.23 12.28
N LEU A 6 0.53 -2.59 11.15
CA LEU A 6 -0.78 -3.27 11.07
C LEU A 6 -0.68 -4.41 10.06
N THR A 7 -1.30 -5.54 10.39
CA THR A 7 -1.39 -6.72 9.51
C THR A 7 -2.85 -6.99 9.19
N LEU A 8 -3.17 -7.14 7.90
CA LEU A 8 -4.52 -7.39 7.39
C LEU A 8 -4.48 -8.51 6.35
N ASP A 9 -5.38 -9.48 6.48
CA ASP A 9 -5.64 -10.47 5.44
C ASP A 9 -6.48 -9.83 4.32
N LEU A 10 -5.85 -9.67 3.15
CA LEU A 10 -6.48 -9.12 1.96
C LEU A 10 -6.54 -10.19 0.86
N PRO A 11 -7.64 -10.26 0.09
CA PRO A 11 -7.67 -11.05 -1.14
C PRO A 11 -6.61 -10.58 -2.15
N ILE A 12 -6.35 -11.40 -3.17
CA ILE A 12 -5.48 -11.02 -4.29
C ILE A 12 -6.04 -9.79 -5.00
N GLY A 13 -5.17 -8.82 -5.28
CA GLY A 13 -5.53 -7.62 -6.01
C GLY A 13 -4.63 -6.43 -5.70
N THR A 14 -4.89 -5.33 -6.39
CA THR A 14 -4.19 -4.07 -6.19
C THR A 14 -4.98 -3.16 -5.27
N TYR A 15 -4.36 -2.72 -4.18
CA TYR A 15 -4.98 -1.89 -3.15
C TYR A 15 -4.28 -0.55 -3.04
N GLN A 16 -5.06 0.50 -2.79
CA GLN A 16 -4.55 1.82 -2.45
C GLN A 16 -4.81 2.10 -0.98
N TYR A 17 -3.83 2.67 -0.29
CA TYR A 17 -3.93 3.00 1.12
C TYR A 17 -3.27 4.34 1.43
N LYS A 18 -3.62 4.87 2.60
CA LYS A 18 -3.10 6.13 3.12
C LYS A 18 -3.13 6.12 4.64
N PHE A 19 -2.22 6.85 5.27
CA PHE A 19 -2.15 6.98 6.72
C PHE A 19 -2.85 8.26 7.18
N ILE A 20 -3.40 8.22 8.39
CA ILE A 20 -3.86 9.42 9.10
C ILE A 20 -2.87 9.63 10.25
N VAL A 21 -2.05 10.67 10.16
CA VAL A 21 -1.05 11.04 11.17
C VAL A 21 -1.41 12.43 11.65
N ASP A 22 -1.64 12.60 12.95
CA ASP A 22 -2.06 13.88 13.55
C ASP A 22 -3.26 14.52 12.83
N GLU A 23 -4.28 13.71 12.51
CA GLU A 23 -5.51 14.11 11.79
C GLU A 23 -5.28 14.52 10.31
N GLU A 24 -4.07 14.39 9.79
CA GLU A 24 -3.72 14.69 8.41
C GLU A 24 -3.51 13.42 7.56
N TRP A 25 -4.00 13.47 6.32
CA TRP A 25 -3.85 12.39 5.36
C TRP A 25 -2.46 12.40 4.73
N CYS A 26 -1.63 11.41 5.08
CA CYS A 26 -0.23 11.30 4.67
C CYS A 26 0.02 9.98 3.92
N TYR A 27 1.01 9.99 3.02
CA TYR A 27 1.49 8.79 2.35
C TYR A 27 2.98 8.59 2.68
N ASN A 28 3.46 7.37 2.54
CA ASN A 28 4.88 7.04 2.69
C ASN A 28 5.62 7.26 1.36
N PRO A 29 6.57 8.21 1.25
CA PRO A 29 7.30 8.46 0.01
C PRO A 29 8.30 7.35 -0.36
N ASP A 30 8.65 6.49 0.59
CA ASP A 30 9.57 5.36 0.39
C ASP A 30 8.86 4.09 -0.10
N GLN A 31 7.54 4.12 -0.24
CA GLN A 31 6.70 3.02 -0.72
C GLN A 31 6.14 3.32 -2.11
N PRO A 32 5.75 2.29 -2.88
CA PRO A 32 5.07 2.50 -4.16
C PRO A 32 3.84 3.40 -3.98
N GLN A 33 3.62 4.29 -4.96
CA GLN A 33 2.58 5.32 -4.90
C GLN A 33 1.89 5.50 -6.25
N ILE A 34 0.66 5.98 -6.20
CA ILE A 34 -0.15 6.31 -7.37
C ILE A 34 -0.83 7.66 -7.18
N ASN A 35 -0.96 8.40 -8.29
CA ASN A 35 -1.69 9.66 -8.32
C ASN A 35 -3.14 9.37 -8.69
N ASP A 36 -4.07 9.76 -7.83
CA ASP A 36 -5.49 9.74 -8.14
C ASP A 36 -5.82 10.79 -9.21
N ARG A 37 -6.95 10.63 -9.90
CA ARG A 37 -7.42 11.57 -10.94
C ARG A 37 -7.65 12.99 -10.39
N SER A 38 -7.88 13.10 -9.09
CA SER A 38 -8.01 14.37 -8.37
C SER A 38 -6.68 15.05 -8.02
N GLY A 39 -5.53 14.39 -8.27
CA GLY A 39 -4.19 14.86 -7.90
C GLY A 39 -3.75 14.48 -6.49
N ALA A 40 -4.56 13.71 -5.75
CA ALA A 40 -4.15 13.15 -4.46
C ALA A 40 -3.17 11.99 -4.64
N VAL A 41 -2.15 11.92 -3.78
CA VAL A 41 -1.17 10.81 -3.76
C VAL A 41 -1.56 9.80 -2.68
N ASN A 42 -1.62 8.52 -3.09
CA ASN A 42 -1.85 7.37 -2.23
C ASN A 42 -0.70 6.38 -2.38
N ASN A 43 -0.45 5.58 -1.35
CA ASN A 43 0.38 4.41 -1.52
C ASN A 43 -0.41 3.29 -2.24
N ILE A 44 0.32 2.43 -2.94
CA ILE A 44 -0.25 1.28 -3.64
C ILE A 44 0.49 0.01 -3.24
N VAL A 45 -0.24 -1.08 -3.07
CA VAL A 45 0.30 -2.42 -2.79
C VAL A 45 -0.43 -3.43 -3.65
N GLU A 46 0.32 -4.39 -4.18
CA GLU A 46 -0.24 -5.54 -4.88
C GLU A 46 -0.15 -6.75 -3.96
N VAL A 47 -1.30 -7.38 -3.72
CA VAL A 47 -1.40 -8.65 -3.01
C VAL A 47 -1.47 -9.71 -4.09
N VAL A 48 -0.40 -10.49 -4.20
CA VAL A 48 -0.30 -11.63 -5.13
C VAL A 48 -0.54 -12.93 -4.37
N ASP A 49 -0.91 -13.99 -5.10
CA ASP A 49 -0.96 -15.32 -4.52
C ASP A 49 0.47 -15.83 -4.32
N GLU A 50 0.77 -16.39 -3.14
CA GLU A 50 2.11 -16.90 -2.82
C GLU A 50 2.54 -18.03 -3.78
N ASP A 51 1.59 -18.74 -4.41
CA ASP A 51 1.86 -19.76 -5.42
C ASP A 51 2.17 -19.18 -6.82
N ASP A 52 1.80 -17.92 -7.12
CA ASP A 52 2.02 -17.28 -8.44
C ASP A 52 3.44 -16.67 -8.56
N GLU A 53 4.09 -16.37 -7.43
CA GLU A 53 5.44 -15.77 -7.39
C GLU A 53 6.57 -16.79 -7.67
N PHE A 54 6.26 -18.08 -7.78
CA PHE A 54 7.20 -19.18 -8.04
C PHE A 54 7.32 -19.60 -9.52
N ASP A 55 6.69 -18.89 -10.47
CA ASP A 55 6.68 -19.25 -11.91
C ASP A 55 7.64 -18.41 -12.77
N PHE A 56 8.77 -17.97 -12.21
CA PHE A 56 9.89 -17.42 -12.98
C PHE A 56 11.10 -18.37 -12.96
N GLU A 57 11.07 -19.38 -13.84
CA GLU A 57 12.30 -19.94 -14.46
C GLU A 57 12.75 -19.09 -15.65
#